data_AF-A0A3R7HLH3-F1
#
_entry.id   AF-A0A3R7HLH3-F1
#
_cell.length_a   1.000
_cell.length_b   1.000
_cell.length_c   1.000
_cell.angle_alpha   90.00
_cell.angle_beta   90.00
_cell.angle_gamma   90.00
#
_symmetry.space_group_name_H-M   'P 1'
#
loop_
_entity.id
_entity.type
_entity.pdbx_description
1 polymer ?
#
loop_
_entity_poly.entity_id
_entity_poly.type
_entity_poly.pdbx_seq_one_letter_code
_entity_poly.pdbx_strand_id
1 'polypeptide(L)'
;MHAAPRPPSPLDQLDQLQHDLRALQDMRTSPHAFSAAARGHADLLAALPPRYGEVLLGLLDRLEAGALFTEESCSFSHQGVVDSLQLWVDKARGITCA
;
A
#
# COMPACT_ATOMS: atom_id res chain seq x y z
N MET A 1 21.29 -5.83 28.49
CA MET A 1 21.20 -6.33 27.11
C MET A 1 19.83 -6.01 26.53
N HIS A 2 19.61 -4.76 26.10
CA HIS A 2 18.46 -4.47 25.26
C HIS A 2 18.88 -4.83 23.84
N ALA A 3 18.30 -5.89 23.28
CA ALA A 3 18.37 -6.12 21.85
C ALA A 3 17.73 -4.89 21.18
N ALA A 4 18.50 -4.14 20.40
CA ALA A 4 17.95 -3.04 19.62
C ALA A 4 16.80 -3.58 18.75
N PRO A 5 15.67 -2.87 18.60
CA PRO A 5 14.63 -3.29 17.68
C PRO A 5 15.27 -3.45 16.30
N ARG A 6 15.22 -4.67 15.78
CA ARG A 6 15.70 -4.96 14.43
C ARG A 6 14.91 -4.06 13.48
N PRO A 7 15.56 -3.36 12.53
CA PRO A 7 14.82 -2.59 11.54
C PRO A 7 13.83 -3.54 10.83
N PRO A 8 12.59 -3.09 10.59
CA PRO A 8 11.57 -3.93 9.97
C PRO A 8 12.10 -4.40 8.61
N SER A 9 12.06 -5.71 8.37
CA SER A 9 12.49 -6.25 7.08
C SER A 9 11.49 -5.83 5.99
N PRO A 10 11.87 -5.86 4.70
CA PRO A 10 10.94 -5.56 3.61
C PRO A 10 9.69 -6.48 3.63
N LEU A 11 9.82 -7.71 4.12
CA LEU A 11 8.68 -8.62 4.31
C LEU A 11 7.74 -8.15 5.44
N ASP A 12 8.27 -7.65 6.56
CA ASP A 12 7.46 -7.09 7.65
C ASP A 12 6.70 -5.85 7.15
N GLN A 13 7.37 -4.99 6.38
CA GLN A 13 6.74 -3.79 5.81
C GLN A 13 5.65 -4.15 4.79
N LEU A 14 5.85 -5.21 4.00
CA LEU A 14 4.83 -5.69 3.07
C LEU A 14 3.62 -6.28 3.79
N ASP A 15 3.83 -7.01 4.90
CA ASP A 15 2.75 -7.55 5.72
C ASP A 15 1.91 -6.43 6.35
N GLN A 16 2.59 -5.39 6.87
CA GLN A 16 1.95 -4.20 7.39
C GLN A 16 1.11 -3.48 6.31
N LEU A 17 1.67 -3.30 5.11
CA LEU A 17 0.93 -2.70 3.99
C LEU A 17 -0.32 -3.51 3.62
N GLN A 18 -0.22 -4.85 3.64
CA GLN A 18 -1.36 -5.73 3.38
C GLN A 18 -2.43 -5.62 4.48
N HIS A 19 -2.01 -5.49 5.74
CA HIS A 19 -2.91 -5.23 6.86
C HIS A 19 -3.67 -3.91 6.67
N ASP A 20 -2.96 -2.83 6.33
CA ASP A 20 -3.55 -1.51 6.16
C ASP A 20 -4.49 -1.45 4.94
N LEU A 21 -4.18 -2.20 3.87
CA LEU A 21 -5.07 -2.35 2.71
C LEU A 21 -6.39 -3.04 3.08
N ARG A 22 -6.35 -4.05 3.95
CA ARG A 22 -7.57 -4.69 4.46
C ARG A 22 -8.36 -3.76 5.37
N ALA A 23 -7.66 -3.02 6.24
CA ALA A 23 -8.30 -1.97 7.02
C ALA A 23 -8.97 -0.90 6.14
N LEU A 24 -8.41 -0.58 4.97
CA LEU A 24 -9.01 0.35 4.00
C LEU A 24 -10.27 -0.24 3.38
N GLN A 25 -10.26 -1.53 3.01
CA GLN A 25 -11.44 -2.25 2.51
C GLN A 25 -12.58 -2.28 3.54
N ASP A 26 -12.24 -2.49 4.81
CA ASP A 26 -13.19 -2.48 5.93
C ASP A 26 -13.60 -1.06 6.36
N MET A 27 -13.15 -0.01 5.64
CA MET A 27 -13.35 1.41 5.96
C MET A 27 -12.88 1.79 7.38
N ARG A 28 -11.91 1.06 7.92
CA ARG A 28 -11.30 1.31 9.24
C ARG A 28 -10.14 2.31 9.19
N THR A 29 -9.61 2.59 8.00
CA THR A 29 -8.63 3.65 7.74
C THR A 29 -9.06 4.51 6.56
N SER A 30 -8.54 5.72 6.47
CA SER A 30 -8.83 6.61 5.35
C SER A 30 -7.85 6.36 4.18
N PRO A 31 -8.28 6.63 2.93
CA PRO A 31 -7.39 6.64 1.75
C PRO A 31 -6.09 7.39 1.98
N HIS A 32 -6.17 8.58 2.60
CA HIS A 32 -5.01 9.42 2.87
C HIS A 32 -4.07 8.82 3.94
N ALA A 33 -4.63 8.24 5.02
CA ALA A 33 -3.83 7.60 6.06
C ALA A 33 -3.09 6.37 5.53
N PHE A 34 -3.77 5.55 4.73
CA PHE A 34 -3.16 4.43 4.01
C PHE A 34 -2.03 4.90 3.07
N SER A 35 -2.28 5.90 2.23
CA SER A 35 -1.27 6.43 1.30
C SER A 35 -0.05 7.00 1.99
N ALA A 36 -0.21 7.66 3.14
CA ALA A 36 0.90 8.16 3.94
C ALA A 36 1.74 7.02 4.53
N ALA A 37 1.10 5.98 5.07
CA ALA A 37 1.78 4.80 5.60
C ALA A 37 2.54 4.05 4.49
N ALA A 38 1.91 3.83 3.35
CA ALA A 38 2.48 3.12 2.21
C ALA A 38 3.77 3.76 1.67
N ARG A 39 3.82 5.10 1.61
CA ARG A 39 5.01 5.87 1.19
C ARG A 39 6.16 5.78 2.20
N GLY A 40 5.88 5.43 3.45
CA GLY A 40 6.87 5.31 4.53
C GLY A 40 7.68 4.00 4.51
N HIS A 41 7.29 3.00 3.70
CA HIS A 41 7.97 1.70 3.63
C HIS A 41 9.22 1.74 2.74
N ALA A 42 10.24 2.48 3.18
CA ALA A 42 11.47 2.68 2.41
C ALA A 42 12.26 1.39 2.15
N ASP A 43 12.29 0.45 3.10
CA ASP A 43 13.02 -0.83 2.99
C ASP A 43 12.34 -1.74 1.96
N LEU A 44 11.01 -1.81 1.97
CA LEU A 44 10.21 -2.48 0.95
C LEU A 44 10.47 -1.90 -0.44
N LEU A 45 10.41 -0.57 -0.58
CA LEU A 45 10.64 0.09 -1.85
C LEU A 45 12.07 -0.11 -2.36
N ALA A 46 13.06 -0.17 -1.47
CA ALA A 46 14.45 -0.46 -1.81
C ALA A 46 14.67 -1.92 -2.22
N ALA A 47 13.90 -2.87 -1.68
CA ALA A 47 13.97 -4.28 -2.03
C ALA A 47 13.28 -4.60 -3.38
N LEU A 48 12.40 -3.73 -3.87
CA LEU A 48 11.66 -3.93 -5.11
C LEU A 48 12.33 -3.23 -6.31
N PRO A 49 12.11 -3.72 -7.55
CA PRO A 49 12.54 -3.00 -8.75
C PRO A 49 11.92 -1.59 -8.81
N PRO A 50 12.63 -0.56 -9.30
CA PRO A 50 12.20 0.84 -9.21
C PRO A 50 10.80 1.11 -9.80
N ARG A 51 10.44 0.38 -10.87
CA ARG A 51 9.10 0.41 -11.48
C ARG A 51 7.95 0.13 -10.51
N TYR A 52 8.18 -0.65 -9.44
CA TYR A 52 7.15 -0.95 -8.44
C TYR A 52 6.81 0.29 -7.62
N GLY A 53 7.80 1.11 -7.28
CA GLY A 53 7.60 2.38 -6.58
C GLY A 53 6.79 3.35 -7.43
N GLU A 54 7.09 3.46 -8.73
CA GLU A 54 6.32 4.31 -9.66
C GLU A 54 4.86 3.86 -9.76
N VAL A 55 4.61 2.56 -9.91
CA VAL A 55 3.25 2.01 -9.95
C VAL A 55 2.52 2.25 -8.64
N LEU A 56 3.17 2.01 -7.49
CA LEU A 56 2.57 2.26 -6.18
C LEU A 56 2.15 3.72 -6.06
N LEU A 57 3.05 4.66 -6.34
CA LEU A 57 2.76 6.09 -6.25
C LEU A 57 1.57 6.52 -7.12
N GLY A 58 1.47 5.99 -8.35
CA GLY A 58 0.32 6.26 -9.22
C GLY A 58 -0.99 5.68 -8.70
N LEU A 59 -0.96 4.50 -8.06
CA LEU A 59 -2.14 3.92 -7.41
C LEU A 59 -2.57 4.73 -6.18
N LEU A 60 -1.62 5.21 -5.37
CA LEU A 60 -1.89 6.04 -4.20
C LEU A 60 -2.48 7.40 -4.59
N ASP A 61 -1.96 8.04 -5.63
CA ASP A 61 -2.48 9.31 -6.14
C ASP A 61 -3.95 9.17 -6.60
N ARG A 62 -4.24 8.11 -7.36
CA ARG A 62 -5.61 7.81 -7.80
C ARG A 62 -6.54 7.49 -6.64
N LEU A 63 -6.04 6.81 -5.60
CA LEU A 63 -6.79 6.52 -4.38
C LEU A 63 -7.14 7.82 -3.62
N GLU A 64 -6.18 8.72 -3.46
CA GLU A 64 -6.37 10.02 -2.80
C GLU A 64 -7.32 10.94 -3.59
N ALA A 65 -7.15 11.02 -4.91
CA ALA A 65 -8.06 11.75 -5.79
C ALA A 65 -9.50 11.19 -5.71
N GLY A 66 -9.64 9.86 -5.75
CA GLY A 66 -10.94 9.19 -5.62
C GLY A 66 -11.63 9.40 -4.27
N ALA A 67 -10.88 9.79 -3.22
CA ALA A 67 -11.43 10.15 -1.92
C ALA A 67 -11.97 11.59 -1.86
N LEU A 68 -11.51 12.48 -2.75
CA LEU A 68 -11.94 13.88 -2.82
C LEU A 68 -13.22 14.10 -3.64
N PHE A 69 -13.53 13.18 -4.57
CA PHE A 69 -14.70 13.26 -5.44
C PHE A 69 -15.84 12.35 -4.93
N THR A 70 -16.62 12.84 -3.97
CA THR A 70 -17.63 12.06 -3.22
C THR A 70 -19.10 12.35 -3.60
N GLU A 71 -19.44 12.56 -4.88
CA GLU A 71 -20.86 12.80 -5.23
C GLU A 71 -21.60 11.60 -5.84
N GLU A 72 -21.09 10.82 -6.81
CA GLU A 72 -21.96 9.77 -7.41
C GLU A 72 -21.25 8.47 -7.88
N SER A 73 -19.95 8.29 -7.65
CA SER A 73 -19.17 7.19 -8.28
C SER A 73 -18.41 6.25 -7.31
N CYS A 74 -18.71 6.30 -6.01
CA CYS A 74 -17.93 5.65 -4.94
C CYS A 74 -17.76 4.13 -5.08
N SER A 75 -18.62 3.41 -5.80
CA SER A 75 -18.53 1.94 -5.81
C SER A 75 -17.62 1.36 -6.90
N PHE A 76 -17.45 2.03 -8.04
CA PHE A 76 -16.73 1.41 -9.19
C PHE A 76 -15.27 1.86 -9.26
N SER A 77 -15.01 3.17 -9.20
CA SER A 77 -13.65 3.71 -9.30
C SER A 77 -12.80 3.41 -8.07
N HIS A 78 -13.42 3.34 -6.89
CA HIS A 78 -12.71 3.11 -5.63
C HIS A 78 -12.31 1.62 -5.48
N GLN A 79 -13.23 0.69 -5.76
CA GLN A 79 -12.91 -0.74 -5.70
C GLN A 79 -11.86 -1.16 -6.73
N GLY A 80 -11.87 -0.60 -7.95
CA GLY A 80 -10.85 -0.89 -8.95
C GLY A 80 -9.43 -0.47 -8.53
N VAL A 81 -9.30 0.62 -7.78
CA VAL A 81 -8.00 1.06 -7.24
C VAL A 81 -7.52 0.14 -6.12
N VAL A 82 -8.42 -0.24 -5.22
CA VAL A 82 -8.12 -1.18 -4.12
C VAL A 82 -7.75 -2.57 -4.66
N ASP A 83 -8.40 -3.05 -5.71
CA ASP A 83 -8.05 -4.31 -6.39
C ASP A 83 -6.66 -4.22 -7.04
N SER A 84 -6.36 -3.10 -7.71
CA SER A 84 -5.04 -2.85 -8.29
C SER A 84 -3.93 -2.81 -7.23
N LEU A 85 -4.20 -2.23 -6.05
CA LEU A 85 -3.30 -2.25 -4.90
C LEU A 85 -3.10 -3.67 -4.37
N GLN A 86 -4.17 -4.46 -4.29
CA GLN A 86 -4.08 -5.86 -3.85
C GLN A 86 -3.21 -6.70 -4.80
N LEU A 87 -3.36 -6.50 -6.11
CA LEU A 87 -2.51 -7.14 -7.12
C LEU A 87 -1.05 -6.68 -7.02
N TRP A 88 -0.80 -5.41 -6.72
CA TRP A 88 0.55 -4.90 -6.50
C TRP A 88 1.21 -5.58 -5.30
N VAL A 89 0.51 -5.71 -4.17
CA VAL A 89 1.01 -6.36 -2.95
C VAL A 89 1.36 -7.83 -3.22
N ASP A 90 0.50 -8.56 -3.93
CA ASP A 90 0.74 -9.96 -4.29
C ASP A 90 2.02 -10.13 -5.11
N LYS A 91 2.22 -9.27 -6.12
CA LYS A 91 3.43 -9.27 -6.95
C LYS A 91 4.68 -8.89 -6.15
N ALA A 92 4.59 -7.88 -5.29
CA ALA A 92 5.69 -7.48 -4.42
C ALA A 92 6.08 -8.62 -3.47
N ARG A 93 5.11 -9.40 -2.97
CA ARG A 93 5.36 -10.58 -2.14
C ARG A 93 6.14 -11.65 -2.89
N GLY A 94 5.75 -11.94 -4.13
CA GLY A 94 6.47 -12.88 -4.98
C GLY A 94 7.94 -12.50 -5.22
N ILE A 95 8.24 -11.20 -5.29
CA ILE A 95 9.62 -10.71 -5.46
C ILE A 95 10.40 -10.74 -4.13
N THR A 96 9.76 -10.32 -3.04
CA THR A 96 10.45 -10.17 -1.75
C THR A 96 10.72 -11.53 -1.09
N CYS A 97 9.95 -12.57 -1.43
CA CYS A 97 10.15 -13.93 -0.98
C CYS A 97 11.08 -14.77 -1.90
N ALA A 98 11.51 -14.23 -3.04
CA ALA A 98 12.37 -14.91 -4.02
C ALA A 98 13.86 -14.68 -3.72
#